data_AF-F0YJ68-F1
#
_entry.id   AF-F0YJ68-F1
#
_cell.length_a   1.000
_cell.length_b   1.000
_cell.length_c   1.000
_cell.angle_alpha   90.00
_cell.angle_beta   90.00
_cell.angle_gamma   90.00
#
_symmetry.space_group_name_H-M   'P 1'
#
loop_
_entity.id
_entity.type
_entity.pdbx_description
1 polymer ?
#
loop_
_entity_poly.entity_id
_entity_poly.type
_entity_poly.pdbx_seq_one_letter_code
_entity_poly.pdbx_strand_id
1 'polypeptide(L)'
;VRLNVYDLHQANAFVEAMGFGLYHSGVEIDGREYVFGSGQGIGDVPPRTAPNAVFRASIDMGSYDGGARGVARAIDDLRASFPNGGYDLVGKNCNHFADALVFALLKKHIPAWVNRAALLGSCVACLVPRDRDPTAIEH
;
A
#
# COMPACT_ATOMS: atom_id res chain seq x y z
N VAL A 1 -1.74 14.56 7.76
CA VAL A 1 -1.44 13.20 7.28
C VAL A 1 -2.72 12.61 6.73
N ARG A 2 -2.75 12.21 5.45
CA ARG A 2 -3.93 11.61 4.83
C ARG A 2 -3.62 10.21 4.34
N LEU A 3 -4.59 9.32 4.43
CA LEU A 3 -4.52 8.00 3.82
C LEU A 3 -5.28 8.04 2.49
N ASN A 4 -4.55 7.95 1.38
CA ASN A 4 -5.15 7.83 0.05
C ASN A 4 -5.40 6.35 -0.23
N VAL A 5 -6.62 6.01 -0.65
CA VAL A 5 -7.09 4.64 -0.91
C VAL A 5 -7.50 4.53 -2.37
N TYR A 6 -7.13 3.44 -2.99
CA TYR A 6 -7.40 3.16 -4.40
C TYR A 6 -8.01 1.77 -4.58
N ASP A 7 -8.92 1.66 -5.54
CA ASP A 7 -9.48 0.41 -6.03
C ASP A 7 -8.56 -0.18 -7.12
N LEU A 8 -8.07 -1.42 -6.95
CA LEU A 8 -7.19 -2.08 -7.91
C LEU A 8 -8.01 -2.72 -9.05
N HIS A 9 -8.14 -2.00 -10.16
CA HIS A 9 -9.08 -2.32 -11.24
C HIS A 9 -8.81 -3.64 -12.00
N GLN A 10 -7.55 -4.10 -12.08
CA GLN A 10 -7.18 -5.32 -12.83
C GLN A 10 -7.45 -6.63 -12.09
N ALA A 11 -7.67 -6.62 -10.77
CA ALA A 11 -7.97 -7.82 -9.99
C ALA A 11 -9.44 -7.89 -9.53
N ASN A 12 -10.22 -6.83 -9.74
CA ASN A 12 -11.53 -6.69 -9.11
C ASN A 12 -12.66 -7.48 -9.77
N ALA A 13 -12.62 -7.82 -11.07
CA ALA A 13 -13.74 -8.53 -11.70
C ALA A 13 -14.04 -9.90 -11.06
N PHE A 14 -13.02 -10.60 -10.57
CA PHE A 14 -13.17 -11.93 -9.95
C PHE A 14 -13.28 -11.86 -8.42
N VAL A 15 -12.65 -10.88 -7.78
CA VAL A 15 -12.51 -10.79 -6.32
C VAL A 15 -13.63 -9.92 -5.68
N GLU A 16 -14.15 -8.93 -6.41
CA GLU A 16 -15.37 -8.18 -6.02
C GLU A 16 -16.61 -9.07 -6.05
N ALA A 17 -16.70 -10.02 -7.00
CA ALA A 17 -17.78 -11.00 -7.08
C ALA A 17 -17.87 -11.90 -5.82
N MET A 18 -16.77 -12.00 -5.07
CA MET A 18 -16.69 -12.72 -3.78
C MET A 18 -16.77 -11.79 -2.55
N GLY A 19 -16.97 -10.48 -2.74
CA GLY A 19 -17.12 -9.51 -1.66
C GLY A 19 -15.81 -9.03 -1.01
N PHE A 20 -14.66 -9.23 -1.67
CA PHE A 20 -13.34 -8.81 -1.18
C PHE A 20 -12.75 -7.72 -2.07
N GLY A 21 -12.56 -6.52 -1.52
CA GLY A 21 -11.89 -5.42 -2.24
C GLY A 21 -10.38 -5.50 -2.08
N LEU A 22 -9.64 -5.55 -3.19
CA LEU A 22 -8.19 -5.39 -3.20
C LEU A 22 -7.86 -3.89 -3.25
N TYR A 23 -7.48 -3.34 -2.10
CA TYR A 23 -7.15 -1.93 -1.99
C TYR A 23 -5.63 -1.70 -1.98
N HIS A 24 -5.21 -0.69 -2.71
CA HIS A 24 -3.90 -0.06 -2.53
C HIS A 24 -4.06 1.17 -1.66
N SER A 25 -3.09 1.46 -0.80
CA SER A 25 -3.06 2.70 -0.06
C SER A 25 -1.67 3.32 0.02
N GLY A 26 -1.66 4.65 0.11
CA GLY A 26 -0.49 5.49 0.29
C GLY A 26 -0.75 6.55 1.37
N VAL A 27 0.32 7.00 2.03
CA VAL A 27 0.25 8.01 3.10
C VAL A 27 0.74 9.34 2.56
N GLU A 28 -0.16 10.31 2.51
CA GLU A 28 0.12 11.66 2.03
C GLU A 28 0.49 12.60 3.18
N ILE A 29 1.65 13.25 3.06
CA ILE A 29 2.20 14.20 4.02
C ILE A 29 2.85 15.34 3.22
N ASP A 30 2.46 16.58 3.51
CA ASP A 30 3.01 17.80 2.89
C ASP A 30 3.12 17.73 1.35
N GLY A 31 2.10 17.18 0.70
CA GLY A 31 2.02 17.09 -0.77
C GLY A 31 2.86 15.98 -1.39
N ARG A 32 3.41 15.06 -0.58
CA ARG A 32 4.07 13.84 -1.04
C ARG A 32 3.31 12.63 -0.57
N GLU A 33 3.10 11.65 -1.44
CA GLU A 33 2.47 10.39 -1.08
C GLU A 33 3.50 9.27 -1.02
N TYR A 34 3.66 8.72 0.19
CA TYR A 34 4.59 7.63 0.45
C TYR A 34 3.90 6.28 0.23
N VAL A 35 4.57 5.40 -0.49
CA VAL A 35 4.07 4.09 -0.88
C VAL A 35 5.16 3.03 -0.72
N PHE A 36 4.75 1.77 -0.55
CA PHE A 36 5.64 0.61 -0.58
C PHE A 36 5.32 -0.24 -1.81
N GLY A 37 6.30 -0.39 -2.69
CA GLY A 37 6.17 -1.07 -3.98
C GLY A 37 6.94 -2.39 -4.06
N SER A 38 6.41 -3.32 -4.86
CA SER A 38 7.12 -4.56 -5.21
C SER A 38 8.43 -4.24 -5.92
N GLY A 39 9.54 -4.78 -5.42
CA GLY A 39 10.89 -4.56 -5.96
C GLY A 39 11.60 -3.28 -5.48
N GLN A 40 10.93 -2.14 -5.42
CA GLN A 40 11.57 -0.83 -5.13
C GLN A 40 11.59 -0.41 -3.66
N GLY A 41 10.84 -1.09 -2.79
CA GLY A 41 10.78 -0.71 -1.38
C GLY A 41 9.91 0.52 -1.13
N ILE A 42 10.27 1.33 -0.13
CA ILE A 42 9.57 2.58 0.19
C ILE A 42 10.01 3.69 -0.77
N GLY A 43 9.04 4.38 -1.38
CA GLY A 43 9.25 5.56 -2.22
C GLY A 43 8.17 6.61 -2.03
N ASP A 44 8.32 7.76 -2.69
CA ASP A 44 7.30 8.81 -2.77
C ASP A 44 6.89 9.12 -4.22
N VAL A 45 5.63 9.46 -4.39
CA VAL A 45 5.01 9.86 -5.64
C VAL A 45 4.17 11.12 -5.44
N PRO A 46 3.84 11.86 -6.51
CA PRO A 46 2.79 12.87 -6.44
C PRO A 46 1.49 12.24 -5.92
N PRO A 47 0.72 12.95 -5.08
CA PRO A 47 -0.49 12.36 -4.52
C PRO A 47 -1.50 11.98 -5.59
N ARG A 48 -2.16 10.83 -5.41
CA ARG A 48 -3.27 10.38 -6.27
C ARG A 48 -2.84 9.98 -7.68
N THR A 49 -1.58 9.61 -7.86
CA THR A 49 -1.03 9.17 -9.16
C THR A 49 -0.62 7.70 -9.18
N ALA A 50 -1.23 6.86 -8.34
CA ALA A 50 -0.98 5.43 -8.36
C ALA A 50 -1.35 4.82 -9.74
N PRO A 51 -0.40 4.21 -10.46
CA PRO A 51 -0.68 3.64 -11.78
C PRO A 51 -1.59 2.41 -11.64
N ASN A 52 -2.47 2.20 -12.62
CA ASN A 52 -3.38 1.04 -12.70
C ASN A 52 -4.35 0.90 -11.51
N ALA A 53 -4.59 1.97 -10.76
CA ALA A 53 -5.52 2.00 -9.64
C ALA A 53 -6.44 3.22 -9.75
N VAL A 54 -7.70 3.08 -9.33
CA VAL A 54 -8.68 4.18 -9.33
C VAL A 54 -8.73 4.79 -7.95
N PHE A 55 -8.51 6.10 -7.86
CA PHE A 55 -8.60 6.81 -6.59
C PHE A 55 -10.03 6.74 -6.04
N ARG A 56 -10.15 6.24 -4.81
CA ARG A 56 -11.43 6.05 -4.11
C ARG A 56 -11.70 7.18 -3.14
N ALA A 57 -10.76 7.43 -2.22
CA ALA A 57 -10.95 8.36 -1.12
C ALA A 57 -9.62 8.81 -0.51
N SER A 58 -9.67 9.94 0.19
CA SER A 58 -8.62 10.41 1.07
C SER A 58 -9.18 10.53 2.48
N ILE A 59 -8.61 9.80 3.43
CA ILE A 59 -9.07 9.74 4.82
C ILE A 59 -8.13 10.59 5.66
N ASP A 60 -8.68 11.55 6.41
CA ASP A 60 -7.87 12.34 7.34
C ASP A 60 -7.48 11.48 8.56
N MET A 61 -6.17 11.29 8.75
CA MET A 61 -5.63 10.56 9.89
C MET A 61 -5.26 11.50 11.05
N GLY A 62 -5.12 12.80 10.77
CA GLY A 62 -4.74 13.86 11.70
C GLY A 62 -3.46 14.59 11.32
N SER A 63 -3.02 15.47 12.23
CA SER A 63 -1.83 16.33 12.06
C SER A 63 -0.61 15.75 12.77
N TYR A 64 0.57 15.99 12.22
CA TYR A 64 1.86 15.60 12.79
C TYR A 64 2.78 16.81 12.89
N ASP A 65 3.23 17.14 14.10
CA ASP A 65 3.98 18.37 14.39
C ASP A 65 5.51 18.17 14.38
N GLY A 66 6.01 16.94 14.15
CA GLY A 66 7.45 16.64 14.13
C GLY A 66 8.18 17.14 12.88
N GLY A 67 7.46 17.75 11.93
CA GLY A 67 7.99 18.31 10.69
C GLY A 67 8.65 17.28 9.77
N ALA A 68 9.21 17.77 8.66
CA ALA A 68 9.81 16.92 7.62
C ALA A 68 10.92 16.00 8.13
N ARG A 69 11.71 16.44 9.13
CA ARG A 69 12.76 15.60 9.75
C ARG A 69 12.18 14.42 10.51
N GLY A 70 11.08 14.61 11.24
CA GLY A 70 10.39 13.53 11.94
C GLY A 70 9.81 12.50 10.97
N VAL A 71 9.25 12.98 9.86
CA VAL A 71 8.72 12.13 8.77
C VAL A 71 9.84 11.31 8.12
N ALA A 72 10.95 11.95 7.74
CA ALA A 72 12.10 11.26 7.14
C ALA A 72 12.66 10.17 8.06
N ARG A 73 12.82 10.47 9.36
CA ARG A 73 13.28 9.49 10.34
C ARG A 73 12.31 8.31 10.47
N ALA A 74 11.01 8.56 10.50
CA ALA A 74 10.01 7.50 10.56
C ALA A 74 10.07 6.59 9.32
N ILE A 75 10.27 7.16 8.12
CA ILE A 75 10.44 6.40 6.88
C ILE A 75 11.71 5.56 6.93
N ASP A 76 12.84 6.14 7.35
CA ASP A 76 14.11 5.43 7.40
C ASP A 76 14.09 4.30 8.43
N ASP A 77 13.48 4.50 9.60
CA ASP A 77 13.26 3.45 10.60
C ASP A 77 12.43 2.27 10.02
N LEU A 78 11.49 2.56 9.12
CA LEU A 78 10.64 1.55 8.48
C LEU A 78 11.31 0.80 7.32
N ARG A 79 12.37 1.34 6.70
CA ARG A 79 13.08 0.67 5.59
C ARG A 79 13.59 -0.73 5.95
N ALA A 80 13.98 -0.94 7.21
CA ALA A 80 14.41 -2.26 7.68
C ALA A 80 13.28 -3.30 7.66
N SER A 81 12.04 -2.87 7.92
CA SER A 81 10.85 -3.73 7.93
C SER A 81 10.22 -3.87 6.55
N PHE A 82 10.43 -2.88 5.66
CA PHE A 82 9.92 -2.79 4.30
C PHE A 82 11.06 -2.65 3.28
N PRO A 83 11.94 -3.68 3.17
CA PRO A 83 13.08 -3.62 2.25
C PRO A 83 12.66 -3.86 0.79
N ASN A 84 13.57 -3.51 -0.12
CA ASN A 84 13.46 -3.85 -1.54
C ASN A 84 13.28 -5.36 -1.71
N GLY A 85 12.37 -5.79 -2.58
CA GLY A 85 12.03 -7.21 -2.78
C GLY A 85 11.31 -7.88 -1.59
N GLY A 86 11.02 -7.16 -0.50
CA GLY A 86 10.30 -7.68 0.67
C GLY A 86 8.78 -7.63 0.56
N TYR A 87 8.23 -7.36 -0.62
CA TYR A 87 6.78 -7.23 -0.81
C TYR A 87 6.10 -8.60 -0.85
N ASP A 88 5.11 -8.79 0.02
CA ASP A 88 4.21 -9.94 0.06
C ASP A 88 2.77 -9.43 0.02
N LEU A 89 1.99 -9.91 -0.94
CA LEU A 89 0.58 -9.57 -1.14
C LEU A 89 -0.26 -9.76 0.13
N VAL A 90 0.10 -10.74 0.96
CA VAL A 90 -0.66 -11.13 2.16
C VAL A 90 -0.06 -10.54 3.43
N GLY A 91 1.24 -10.77 3.69
CA GLY A 91 1.86 -10.43 4.98
C GLY A 91 2.63 -9.10 5.02
N LYS A 92 2.92 -8.49 3.86
CA LYS A 92 3.77 -7.29 3.78
C LYS A 92 3.56 -6.51 2.49
N ASN A 93 2.44 -5.79 2.43
CA ASN A 93 2.03 -5.00 1.27
C ASN A 93 1.96 -3.49 1.60
N CYS A 94 1.49 -2.69 0.64
CA CYS A 94 1.30 -1.24 0.80
C CYS A 94 0.42 -0.84 1.99
N ASN A 95 -0.60 -1.64 2.34
CA ASN A 95 -1.51 -1.33 3.46
C ASN A 95 -0.81 -1.54 4.81
N HIS A 96 0.06 -2.55 4.93
CA HIS A 96 0.88 -2.75 6.12
C HIS A 96 1.88 -1.61 6.31
N PHE A 97 2.48 -1.15 5.22
CA PHE A 97 3.34 0.02 5.24
C PHE A 97 2.59 1.27 5.66
N ALA A 98 1.41 1.52 5.07
CA ALA A 98 0.59 2.67 5.41
C ALA A 98 0.17 2.65 6.88
N ASP A 99 -0.23 1.49 7.42
CA ASP A 99 -0.52 1.33 8.85
C ASP A 99 0.70 1.64 9.71
N ALA A 100 1.86 1.05 9.39
CA ALA A 100 3.08 1.25 10.15
C ALA A 100 3.54 2.72 10.16
N LEU A 101 3.45 3.42 9.03
CA LEU A 101 3.82 4.84 8.92
C LEU A 101 2.83 5.74 9.68
N VAL A 102 1.52 5.51 9.54
CA VAL A 102 0.51 6.23 10.32
C VAL A 102 0.71 5.99 11.82
N PHE A 103 1.00 4.77 12.23
CA PHE A 103 1.26 4.44 13.63
C PHE A 103 2.56 5.09 14.14
N ALA A 104 3.61 5.10 13.33
CA ALA A 104 4.88 5.75 13.68
C ALA A 104 4.68 7.24 14.00
N LEU A 105 3.91 7.94 13.15
CA LEU A 105 3.70 9.38 13.23
C LEU A 105 2.61 9.78 14.23
N LEU A 106 1.46 9.08 14.21
CA LEU A 106 0.24 9.51 14.88
C LEU A 106 -0.22 8.58 16.01
N LYS A 107 0.40 7.42 16.17
CA LYS A 107 -0.03 6.36 17.11
C LYS A 107 -1.47 5.91 16.88
N LYS A 108 -1.89 5.90 15.60
CA LYS A 108 -3.20 5.42 15.13
C LYS A 108 -3.02 4.32 14.10
N HIS A 109 -4.03 3.46 13.97
CA HIS A 109 -4.11 2.48 12.89
C HIS A 109 -4.99 2.99 11.75
N ILE A 110 -4.73 2.50 10.54
CA ILE A 110 -5.61 2.75 9.39
C ILE A 110 -6.95 2.01 9.57
N PRO A 111 -8.03 2.46 8.92
CA PRO A 111 -9.32 1.79 9.02
C PRO A 111 -9.23 0.32 8.60
N ALA A 112 -9.73 -0.58 9.45
CA ALA A 112 -9.60 -2.03 9.22
C ALA A 112 -10.12 -2.49 7.85
N TRP A 113 -11.13 -1.79 7.29
CA TRP A 113 -11.68 -2.11 5.99
C TRP A 113 -10.68 -1.96 4.82
N VAL A 114 -9.68 -1.09 4.95
CA VAL A 114 -8.63 -0.88 3.95
C VAL A 114 -7.72 -2.11 3.85
N ASN A 115 -7.50 -2.84 4.95
CA ASN A 115 -6.63 -4.02 4.98
C ASN A 115 -7.39 -5.37 5.01
N ARG A 116 -8.71 -5.39 4.76
CA ARG A 116 -9.54 -6.61 4.84
C ARG A 116 -9.08 -7.75 3.91
N ALA A 117 -8.51 -7.44 2.74
CA ALA A 117 -8.03 -8.46 1.82
C ALA A 117 -6.74 -9.15 2.30
N ALA A 118 -5.84 -8.44 2.98
CA ALA A 118 -4.64 -9.04 3.57
C ALA A 118 -5.00 -9.97 4.74
N LEU A 119 -5.96 -9.56 5.57
CA LEU A 119 -6.49 -10.35 6.69
C LEU A 119 -7.11 -11.70 6.27
N LEU A 120 -7.49 -11.85 5.00
CA LEU A 120 -8.06 -13.08 4.43
C LEU A 120 -7.10 -13.79 3.48
N GLY A 121 -5.81 -13.41 3.48
CA GLY A 121 -4.85 -13.75 2.44
C GLY A 121 -4.52 -15.23 2.26
N SER A 122 -5.00 -16.13 3.13
CA SER A 122 -4.97 -17.58 2.85
C SER A 122 -5.96 -18.01 1.75
N CYS A 123 -7.10 -17.31 1.60
CA CYS A 123 -8.11 -17.64 0.60
C CYS A 123 -7.86 -16.95 -0.75
N VAL A 124 -7.21 -15.77 -0.74
CA VAL A 124 -7.07 -14.91 -1.93
C VAL A 124 -5.76 -15.17 -2.69
N ALA A 125 -4.71 -15.67 -2.04
CA ALA A 125 -3.43 -16.00 -2.71
C ALA A 125 -3.57 -17.09 -3.78
N CYS A 126 -4.62 -17.93 -3.72
CA CYS A 126 -4.95 -18.92 -4.75
C CYS A 126 -5.69 -18.34 -5.96
N LEU A 127 -6.22 -17.13 -5.84
CA LEU A 127 -7.10 -16.49 -6.83
C LEU A 127 -6.38 -15.36 -7.60
N VAL A 128 -5.21 -14.94 -7.13
CA VAL A 128 -4.32 -14.04 -7.86
C VAL A 128 -3.56 -14.88 -8.88
N PRO A 129 -3.73 -14.64 -10.20
CA PRO A 129 -2.92 -15.30 -11.22
C PRO A 129 -1.45 -15.02 -10.91
N ARG A 130 -0.67 -16.08 -10.69
CA ARG A 130 0.79 -15.97 -10.67
C ARG A 130 1.22 -15.91 -12.11
N ASP A 131 1.34 -14.71 -12.67
CA ASP A 131 2.05 -14.56 -13.94
C ASP A 131 3.52 -14.91 -13.70
N ARG A 132 3.85 -16.17 -13.98
CA ARG A 132 5.21 -16.62 -14.25
C ARG A 132 5.29 -16.83 -15.75
N ASP A 133 5.94 -15.91 -16.45
CA ASP A 133 6.81 -16.30 -17.55
C ASP A 133 7.81 -15.19 -17.91
N PRO A 134 9.11 -15.34 -17.55
CA PRO A 134 10.18 -14.56 -18.15
C PRO A 134 10.63 -15.10 -19.53
N THR A 135 9.95 -16.08 -20.11
CA THR A 135 10.37 -16.75 -21.36
C THR A 135 9.32 -16.61 -22.45
N ALA A 136 9.25 -15.42 -23.05
CA ALA A 136 8.66 -15.22 -24.37
C ALA A 136 9.36 -14.05 -25.08
N ILE A 137 10.63 -14.26 -25.45
CA ILE A 137 11.21 -13.59 -26.61
C ILE A 137 11.74 -14.72 -27.50
N GLU A 138 10.91 -15.16 -28.45
CA GLU A 138 11.40 -15.69 -29.71
C GLU A 138 11.32 -14.54 -30.73
N HIS A 139 12.48 -14.17 -31.26
CA HIS A 139 12.77 -14.02 -32.70
C HIS A 139 14.28 -13.85 -32.87
#